data_AF-A0A6B3E5B4-F1
#
_entry.id   AF-A0A6B3E5B4-F1
#
_cell.length_a   1.000
_cell.length_b   1.000
_cell.length_c   1.000
_cell.angle_alpha   90.00
_cell.angle_beta   90.00
_cell.angle_gamma   90.00
#
_symmetry.space_group_name_H-M   'P 1'
#
loop_
_entity.id
_entity.type
_entity.pdbx_description
1 polymer ?
#
loop_
_entity_poly.entity_id
_entity_poly.type
_entity_poly.pdbx_seq_one_letter_code
_entity_poly.pdbx_strand_id
1 'polypeptide(L)'
;DVLVGTDDCLRTSREELACAEAQFGAEPVAPYERAVRRAETELATAFALRLRYDHGLPSDPAARRQALAGMAGRCEEAGRLLDAAADGFDRL
;
A
#
# COMPACT_ATOMS: atom_id res chain seq x y z
N ASP A 1 -7.14 2.10 -12.22
CA ASP A 1 -6.00 2.95 -11.86
C ASP A 1 -5.22 2.21 -10.78
N VAL A 2 -3.88 2.23 -10.80
CA VAL A 2 -3.05 1.45 -9.86
C VAL A 2 -3.20 1.92 -8.42
N LEU A 3 -3.40 3.21 -8.18
CA LEU A 3 -3.61 3.76 -6.84
C LEU A 3 -4.90 3.25 -6.21
N VAL A 4 -5.99 3.28 -7.00
CA VAL A 4 -7.31 2.79 -6.57
C VAL A 4 -7.24 1.30 -6.26
N GLY A 5 -6.59 0.51 -7.12
CA GLY A 5 -6.42 -0.93 -6.88
C GLY A 5 -5.66 -1.22 -5.59
N THR A 6 -4.56 -0.51 -5.33
CA THR A 6 -3.79 -0.66 -4.09
C THR A 6 -4.57 -0.19 -2.86
N ASP A 7 -5.37 0.87 -2.97
CA ASP A 7 -6.26 1.34 -1.88
C ASP A 7 -7.33 0.31 -1.52
N ASP A 8 -7.96 -0.29 -2.52
CA ASP A 8 -8.93 -1.38 -2.33
C ASP A 8 -8.30 -2.60 -1.65
N CYS A 9 -7.09 -2.99 -2.06
CA CYS A 9 -6.34 -4.06 -1.41
C CYS A 9 -6.01 -3.71 0.05
N LEU A 10 -5.59 -2.47 0.33
CA LEU A 10 -5.25 -2.02 1.67
C LEU A 10 -6.46 -2.05 2.60
N ARG A 11 -7.63 -1.61 2.12
CA ARG A 11 -8.88 -1.69 2.87
C ARG A 11 -9.23 -3.14 3.20
N THR A 12 -9.16 -4.03 2.21
CA THR A 12 -9.44 -5.46 2.41
C THR A 12 -8.47 -6.09 3.43
N SER A 13 -7.18 -5.80 3.32
CA SER A 13 -6.16 -6.33 4.24
C SER A 13 -6.36 -5.85 5.69
N ARG A 14 -6.89 -4.64 5.89
CA ARG A 14 -7.24 -4.13 7.23
C ARG A 14 -8.44 -4.86 7.83
N GLU A 15 -9.45 -5.15 7.02
CA GLU A 15 -10.61 -5.93 7.43
C GLU A 15 -10.17 -7.34 7.85
N GLU A 16 -9.35 -8.00 7.04
CA GLU A 16 -8.78 -9.32 7.34
C GLU A 16 -7.91 -9.32 8.60
N LEU A 17 -7.04 -8.31 8.76
CA LEU A 17 -6.20 -8.16 9.95
C LEU A 17 -7.05 -8.02 11.22
N ALA A 18 -8.11 -7.21 11.18
CA ALA A 18 -9.00 -7.05 12.33
C ALA A 18 -9.73 -8.37 12.68
N CYS A 19 -10.15 -9.12 11.65
CA CYS A 19 -10.72 -10.45 11.85
C CYS A 19 -9.71 -11.46 12.43
N ALA A 20 -8.46 -11.45 11.97
CA ALA A 20 -7.41 -12.32 12.48
C ALA A 20 -7.03 -11.96 13.92
N GLU A 21 -6.90 -10.67 14.24
CA GLU A 21 -6.62 -10.21 15.60
C GLU A 21 -7.71 -10.64 16.59
N ALA A 22 -8.98 -10.55 16.19
CA ALA A 22 -10.10 -11.00 17.03
C ALA A 22 -10.10 -12.52 17.29
N GLN A 23 -9.55 -13.32 16.36
CA GLN A 23 -9.51 -14.79 16.46
C GLN A 23 -8.27 -15.29 17.19
N PHE A 24 -7.11 -14.72 16.90
CA PHE A 24 -5.80 -15.24 17.33
C PHE A 24 -5.12 -14.33 18.37
N GLY A 25 -5.64 -13.13 18.60
CA GLY A 25 -5.02 -12.11 19.44
C GLY A 25 -3.94 -11.31 18.70
N ALA A 26 -3.41 -10.29 19.37
CA ALA A 26 -2.50 -9.31 18.76
C ALA A 26 -1.08 -9.84 18.46
N GLU A 27 -0.58 -10.78 19.25
CA GLU A 27 0.82 -11.24 19.12
C GLU A 27 1.08 -12.01 17.81
N PRO A 28 0.25 -13.01 17.43
CA PRO A 28 0.43 -13.72 16.17
C PRO A 28 0.29 -12.84 14.94
N VAL A 29 -0.51 -11.77 15.02
CA VAL A 29 -0.80 -10.90 13.87
C VAL A 29 0.12 -9.68 13.75
N ALA A 30 1.00 -9.44 14.73
CA ALA A 30 1.88 -8.29 14.76
C ALA A 30 2.76 -8.12 13.49
N PRO A 31 3.27 -9.19 12.83
CA PRO A 31 3.97 -9.06 11.55
C PRO A 31 3.10 -8.48 10.43
N TYR A 32 1.83 -8.89 10.35
CA TYR A 32 0.90 -8.45 9.30
C TYR A 32 0.46 -7.01 9.54
N GLU A 33 0.24 -6.63 10.80
CA GLU A 33 -0.03 -5.25 11.17
C GLU A 33 1.11 -4.30 10.75
N ARG A 34 2.37 -4.74 10.87
CA ARG A 34 3.52 -3.97 10.35
C ARG A 34 3.51 -3.88 8.82
N ALA A 35 3.18 -4.97 8.12
CA ALA A 35 3.10 -4.97 6.66
C ALA A 35 2.00 -4.02 6.15
N VAL A 36 0.79 -4.09 6.73
CA VAL A 36 -0.34 -3.23 6.39
C VAL A 36 -0.02 -1.74 6.62
N ARG A 37 0.59 -1.40 7.77
CA ARG A 37 1.05 -0.01 8.01
C ARG A 37 2.11 0.46 7.03
N ARG A 38 3.01 -0.43 6.61
CA ARG A 38 4.03 -0.09 5.62
C ARG A 38 3.40 0.16 4.26
N ALA A 39 2.47 -0.67 3.83
CA ALA A 39 1.71 -0.48 2.60
C ALA A 39 0.93 0.83 2.60
N GLU A 40 0.28 1.17 3.72
CA GLU A 40 -0.38 2.47 3.90
C GLU A 40 0.58 3.65 3.72
N THR A 41 1.78 3.57 4.27
CA THR A 41 2.78 4.64 4.16
C THR A 41 3.22 4.85 2.70
N GLU A 42 3.44 3.76 1.96
CA GLU A 42 3.81 3.83 0.54
C GLU A 42 2.67 4.40 -0.30
N LEU A 43 1.43 3.97 -0.05
CA LEU A 43 0.25 4.46 -0.76
C LEU A 43 -0.01 5.94 -0.48
N ALA A 44 0.09 6.38 0.79
CA ALA A 44 -0.03 7.79 1.16
C ALA A 44 1.01 8.65 0.43
N THR A 45 2.24 8.14 0.31
CA THR A 45 3.30 8.83 -0.44
C THR A 45 3.00 8.89 -1.93
N ALA A 46 2.45 7.82 -2.51
CA ALA A 46 2.04 7.77 -3.91
C ALA A 46 0.91 8.78 -4.21
N PHE A 47 -0.08 8.89 -3.33
CA PHE A 47 -1.13 9.92 -3.43
C PHE A 47 -0.58 11.35 -3.33
N ALA A 48 0.35 11.59 -2.40
CA ALA A 48 0.99 12.91 -2.28
C ALA A 48 1.76 13.30 -3.56
N LEU A 49 2.42 12.34 -4.20
CA LEU A 49 3.08 12.53 -5.50
C LEU A 49 2.05 12.78 -6.61
N ARG A 50 0.94 12.03 -6.62
CA ARG A 50 -0.14 12.19 -7.60
C ARG A 50 -0.75 13.58 -7.53
N LEU A 51 -1.07 14.07 -6.32
CA LEU A 51 -1.60 15.41 -6.11
C LEU A 51 -0.68 16.49 -6.70
N ARG A 52 0.63 16.41 -6.43
CA ARG A 52 1.61 17.35 -7.00
C ARG A 52 1.66 17.25 -8.53
N TYR A 53 1.64 16.04 -9.06
CA TYR A 53 1.67 15.78 -10.50
C TYR A 53 0.48 16.38 -11.24
N ASP A 54 -0.72 16.26 -10.64
CA ASP A 54 -1.96 16.82 -11.14
C ASP A 54 -1.97 18.35 -11.07
N HIS A 55 -1.23 18.95 -10.13
CA HIS A 55 -0.94 20.38 -10.10
C HIS A 55 0.21 20.83 -11.03
N GLY A 56 0.69 19.95 -11.92
CA GLY A 56 1.70 20.29 -12.91
C GLY A 56 3.14 20.24 -12.41
N LEU A 57 3.40 19.64 -11.24
CA LEU A 57 4.73 19.52 -10.66
C LEU A 57 5.23 18.06 -10.62
N PRO A 58 6.46 17.78 -11.08
CA PRO A 58 7.38 18.70 -11.74
C PRO A 58 6.88 19.10 -13.14
N SER A 59 7.38 20.22 -13.66
CA SER A 59 7.07 20.71 -15.00
C SER A 59 7.99 20.13 -16.09
N ASP A 60 9.22 19.76 -15.72
CA ASP A 60 10.18 19.13 -16.63
C ASP A 60 9.69 17.74 -17.10
N PRO A 61 9.65 17.45 -18.41
CA PRO A 61 9.15 16.17 -18.93
C PRO A 61 9.89 14.93 -18.42
N ALA A 62 11.21 15.00 -18.19
CA ALA A 62 11.97 13.85 -17.68
C ALA A 62 11.63 13.60 -16.21
N ALA A 63 11.59 14.66 -15.40
CA ALA A 63 11.15 14.59 -14.01
C ALA A 63 9.70 14.10 -13.88
N ARG A 64 8.80 14.46 -14.82
CA ARG A 64 7.41 13.95 -14.85
C ARG A 64 7.36 12.44 -15.06
N ARG A 65 8.17 11.90 -15.98
CA ARG A 65 8.26 10.44 -16.18
C ARG A 65 8.79 9.73 -14.94
N GLN A 66 9.81 10.30 -14.30
CA GLN A 66 10.36 9.77 -13.04
C GLN A 66 9.33 9.79 -11.90
N ALA A 67 8.54 10.86 -11.80
CA ALA A 67 7.46 10.96 -10.81
C ALA A 67 6.42 9.85 -11.00
N LEU A 68 5.96 9.62 -12.24
CA LEU A 68 5.02 8.53 -12.54
C LEU A 68 5.60 7.15 -12.24
N ALA A 69 6.85 6.90 -12.62
CA ALA A 69 7.53 5.64 -12.29
C ALA A 69 7.66 5.46 -10.77
N GLY A 70 7.96 6.53 -10.02
CA GLY A 70 8.01 6.51 -8.56
C GLY A 70 6.65 6.24 -7.91
N MET A 71 5.55 6.78 -8.46
CA MET A 71 4.19 6.45 -8.00
C MET A 71 3.87 4.98 -8.23
N ALA A 72 4.14 4.47 -9.44
CA ALA A 72 3.90 3.07 -9.78
C ALA A 72 4.70 2.12 -8.86
N GLY A 73 6.00 2.37 -8.69
CA GLY A 73 6.86 1.53 -7.83
C GLY A 73 6.42 1.51 -6.37
N ARG A 74 5.84 2.59 -5.84
CA ARG A 74 5.26 2.61 -4.49
C ARG A 74 3.97 1.80 -4.38
N CYS A 75 3.12 1.86 -5.40
CA CYS A 75 1.92 1.02 -5.45
C CYS A 75 2.28 -0.46 -5.57
N GLU A 76 3.31 -0.79 -6.35
CA GLU A 76 3.84 -2.16 -6.46
C GLU A 76 4.44 -2.65 -5.13
N GLU A 77 5.22 -1.83 -4.42
CA GLU A 77 5.74 -2.17 -3.08
C GLU A 77 4.59 -2.40 -2.09
N ALA A 78 3.62 -1.50 -2.04
CA ALA A 78 2.44 -1.65 -1.19
C ALA A 78 1.69 -2.94 -1.53
N GLY A 79 1.43 -3.21 -2.81
CA GLY A 79 0.80 -4.45 -3.26
C GLY A 79 1.54 -5.70 -2.78
N ARG A 80 2.86 -5.76 -2.99
CA ARG A 80 3.67 -6.91 -2.54
C ARG A 80 3.61 -7.14 -1.03
N LEU A 81 3.57 -6.07 -0.24
CA LEU A 81 3.45 -6.18 1.22
C LEU A 81 2.09 -6.73 1.63
N LEU A 82 1.03 -6.32 0.93
CA LEU A 82 -0.34 -6.79 1.19
C LEU A 82 -0.53 -8.24 0.74
N ASP A 83 -0.02 -8.61 -0.43
CA ASP A 83 -0.06 -10.00 -0.92
C ASP A 83 0.66 -10.95 0.05
N ALA A 84 1.83 -10.55 0.54
CA ALA A 84 2.57 -11.34 1.53
C ALA A 84 1.85 -11.45 2.88
N ALA A 85 1.09 -10.42 3.27
CA ALA A 85 0.26 -10.46 4.47
C ALA A 85 -0.95 -11.40 4.29
N ALA A 86 -1.64 -11.32 3.15
CA ALA A 86 -2.76 -12.21 2.80
C ALA A 86 -2.34 -13.69 2.81
N ASP A 87 -1.23 -14.02 2.14
CA ASP A 87 -0.63 -15.36 2.18
C ASP A 87 -0.30 -15.82 3.61
N GLY A 88 0.04 -14.86 4.49
CA GLY A 88 0.32 -15.11 5.90
C GLY A 88 -0.93 -15.41 6.72
N PHE A 89 -2.03 -14.71 6.46
CA PHE A 89 -3.32 -14.95 7.09
C PHE A 89 -3.86 -16.34 6.77
N ASP A 90 -3.71 -16.81 5.54
CA ASP A 90 -4.12 -18.17 5.12
C ASP A 90 -3.39 -19.30 5.87
N ARG A 91 -2.28 -18.98 6.56
CA ARG A 91 -1.43 -19.94 7.27
C ARG A 91 -1.51 -19.83 8.80
N LEU A 92 -2.35 -18.93 9.35
CA LEU A 92 -2.62 -18.82 10.79
C LEU A 92 -3.61 -19.89 11.27
#